data_AF-A0A194UYF1-F1
#
_entry.id   AF-A0A194UYF1-F1
#
_cell.length_a   1.000
_cell.length_b   1.000
_cell.length_c   1.000
_cell.angle_alpha   90.00
_cell.angle_beta   90.00
_cell.angle_gamma   90.00
#
_symmetry.space_group_name_H-M   'P 1'
#
loop_
_entity.id
_entity.type
_entity.pdbx_description
1 polymer ?
#
loop_
_entity_poly.entity_id
_entity_poly.type
_entity_poly.pdbx_seq_one_letter_code
_entity_poly.pdbx_strand_id
1 'polypeptide(L)'
;MFNRRLIIIKFAVGKLEELIAGKLASMVSGDSELVSLCSFFPLTQTMIKHGNEHSSNSIGLEEISQGENGAIFLASLAVKSAENSAKAVPIVKQLVREVNEYATSARAEWGWRFLYYAYGYQDPIATYGESAQIKIRAASDKYDPDKVFQNLRRTGHKIHSWYF
;
A
#
# COMPACT_ATOMS: atom_id res chain seq x y z
N MET A 1 19.88 4.70 -12.26
CA MET A 1 18.67 4.04 -11.73
C MET A 1 18.87 3.47 -10.32
N PHE A 2 19.94 2.70 -10.06
CA PHE A 2 20.22 2.08 -8.75
C PHE A 2 20.33 3.08 -7.58
N ASN A 3 21.01 4.21 -7.81
CA ASN A 3 21.25 5.22 -6.76
C ASN A 3 19.95 5.87 -6.23
N ARG A 4 18.89 5.96 -7.06
CA ARG A 4 17.59 6.52 -6.66
C ARG A 4 16.80 5.62 -5.71
N ARG A 5 16.90 4.29 -5.88
CA ARG A 5 16.21 3.34 -4.99
C ARG A 5 16.88 3.27 -3.62
N LEU A 6 18.21 3.35 -3.60
CA LEU A 6 18.97 3.33 -2.35
C LEU A 6 18.66 4.54 -1.46
N ILE A 7 18.51 5.75 -2.03
CA ILE A 7 18.17 6.94 -1.24
C ILE A 7 16.77 6.85 -0.64
N ILE A 8 15.79 6.26 -1.35
CA ILE A 8 14.42 6.10 -0.84
C ILE A 8 14.38 5.08 0.29
N ILE A 9 15.10 3.94 0.16
CA ILE A 9 15.19 2.94 1.22
C ILE A 9 15.83 3.56 2.47
N LYS A 10 16.95 4.28 2.30
CA LYS A 10 17.61 4.98 3.42
C LYS A 10 16.70 6.01 4.07
N PHE A 11 15.96 6.78 3.27
CA PHE A 11 15.00 7.75 3.79
C PHE A 11 13.89 7.06 4.59
N ALA A 12 13.30 5.99 4.07
CA ALA A 12 12.25 5.24 4.76
C ALA A 12 12.73 4.63 6.08
N VAL A 13 13.96 4.07 6.10
CA VAL A 13 14.58 3.56 7.33
C VAL A 13 14.80 4.70 8.34
N GLY A 14 15.36 5.84 7.90
CA GLY A 14 15.55 6.99 8.79
C GLY A 14 14.24 7.53 9.36
N LYS A 15 13.17 7.55 8.55
CA LYS A 15 11.83 7.95 9.02
C LYS A 15 11.18 6.92 9.95
N LEU A 16 11.45 5.64 9.75
CA LEU A 16 11.06 4.61 10.71
C LEU A 16 11.74 4.85 12.06
N GLU A 17 13.05 5.11 12.06
CA GLU A 17 13.80 5.41 13.29
C GLU A 17 13.27 6.68 13.98
N GLU A 18 13.10 7.78 13.25
CA GLU A 18 12.59 9.04 13.77
C GLU A 18 11.18 8.90 14.37
N LEU A 19 10.24 8.38 13.57
CA LEU A 19 8.82 8.42 13.91
C LEU A 19 8.41 7.24 14.80
N ILE A 20 8.94 6.04 14.56
CA ILE A 20 8.54 4.85 15.32
C ILE A 20 9.43 4.67 16.54
N ALA A 21 10.75 4.53 16.36
CA ALA A 21 11.66 4.30 17.47
C ALA A 21 11.83 5.54 18.36
N GLY A 22 11.88 6.74 17.77
CA GLY A 22 12.03 7.99 18.51
C GLY A 22 10.72 8.47 19.14
N LYS A 23 9.68 8.66 18.33
CA LYS A 23 8.42 9.27 18.79
C LYS A 23 7.43 8.24 19.34
N LEU A 24 7.02 7.26 18.54
CA LEU A 24 5.95 6.34 18.96
C LEU A 24 6.33 5.52 20.19
N ALA A 25 7.56 5.00 20.26
CA ALA A 25 8.03 4.21 21.41
C ALA A 25 7.89 4.98 22.74
N SER A 26 8.09 6.30 22.74
CA SER A 26 7.90 7.14 23.93
C SER A 26 6.42 7.29 24.33
N MET A 27 5.49 7.20 23.37
CA MET A 27 4.04 7.35 23.58
C MET A 27 3.36 6.05 24.03
N VAL A 28 4.00 4.91 23.77
CA VAL A 28 3.56 3.58 24.18
C VAL A 28 4.49 2.99 25.26
N SER A 29 5.22 3.86 25.96
CA SER A 29 6.23 3.49 26.96
C SER A 29 5.64 2.55 28.02
N GLY A 30 6.13 1.31 28.04
CA GLY A 30 5.58 0.21 28.86
C GLY A 30 5.18 -1.01 28.03
N ASP A 31 5.08 -0.85 26.71
CA ASP A 31 4.82 -1.95 25.79
C ASP A 31 6.13 -2.56 25.26
N SER A 32 6.58 -3.65 25.89
CA SER A 32 7.72 -4.44 25.41
C SER A 32 7.45 -5.15 24.08
N GLU A 33 6.24 -5.05 23.55
CA GLU A 33 5.77 -5.76 22.36
C GLU A 33 5.57 -4.83 21.14
N LEU A 34 6.06 -3.58 21.19
CA LEU A 34 6.14 -2.73 20.00
C LEU A 34 7.07 -3.39 18.97
N VAL A 35 6.48 -3.96 17.91
CA VAL A 35 7.23 -4.54 16.79
C VAL A 35 6.96 -3.72 15.55
N SER A 36 8.02 -3.21 14.93
CA SER A 36 7.94 -2.50 13.66
C SER A 36 8.70 -3.23 12.57
N LEU A 37 8.12 -3.27 11.38
CA LEU A 37 8.75 -3.81 10.18
C LEU A 37 8.73 -2.76 9.08
N CYS A 38 9.91 -2.55 8.48
CA CYS A 38 10.09 -1.79 7.24
C CYS A 38 10.56 -2.78 6.18
N SER A 39 9.74 -3.05 5.17
CA SER A 39 10.03 -4.05 4.14
C SER A 39 9.90 -3.49 2.75
N PHE A 40 10.75 -4.00 1.86
CA PHE A 40 10.74 -3.70 0.44
C PHE A 40 10.67 -5.01 -0.34
N PHE A 41 9.54 -5.28 -0.97
CA PHE A 41 9.37 -6.46 -1.81
C PHE A 41 9.64 -6.09 -3.27
N PRO A 42 10.57 -6.76 -3.97
CA PRO A 42 10.87 -6.43 -5.36
C PRO A 42 9.68 -6.74 -6.28
N LEU A 43 9.43 -5.86 -7.24
CA LEU A 43 8.53 -6.09 -8.37
C LEU A 43 9.36 -6.07 -9.64
N THR A 44 9.57 -7.24 -10.24
CA THR A 44 10.35 -7.36 -11.47
C THR A 44 9.44 -7.37 -12.70
N GLN A 45 9.95 -6.90 -13.82
CA GLN A 45 9.26 -6.99 -15.11
C GLN A 45 8.94 -8.44 -15.49
N THR A 46 9.78 -9.40 -15.11
CA THR A 46 9.48 -10.84 -15.29
C THR A 46 8.21 -11.26 -14.54
N MET A 47 8.06 -10.84 -13.27
CA MET A 47 6.84 -11.13 -12.50
C MET A 47 5.60 -10.48 -13.11
N ILE A 48 5.72 -9.23 -13.55
CA ILE A 48 4.61 -8.48 -14.16
C ILE A 48 4.19 -9.13 -15.49
N LYS A 49 5.16 -9.43 -16.36
CA LYS A 49 4.92 -10.11 -17.64
C LYS A 49 4.26 -11.48 -17.44
N HIS A 50 4.80 -12.30 -16.54
CA HIS A 50 4.25 -13.61 -16.24
C HIS A 50 2.81 -13.53 -15.70
N GLY A 51 2.51 -12.53 -14.86
CA GLY A 51 1.16 -12.28 -14.38
C GLY A 51 0.18 -11.88 -15.49
N ASN A 52 0.64 -11.11 -16.49
CA ASN A 52 -0.19 -10.74 -17.63
C ASN A 52 -0.51 -11.95 -18.51
N GLU A 53 0.50 -12.78 -18.81
CA GLU A 53 0.38 -13.96 -19.67
C GLU A 53 -0.58 -15.03 -19.12
N HIS A 54 -0.68 -15.18 -17.79
CA HIS A 54 -1.38 -16.32 -17.17
C HIS A 54 -2.63 -15.97 -16.37
N SER A 55 -2.78 -14.74 -15.87
CA SER A 55 -3.91 -14.37 -15.00
C SER A 55 -4.58 -13.05 -15.36
N SER A 56 -4.30 -12.50 -16.55
CA SER A 56 -4.85 -11.23 -17.07
C SER A 56 -4.58 -9.99 -16.20
N ASN A 57 -3.64 -10.11 -15.24
CA ASN A 57 -3.15 -9.07 -14.33
C ASN A 57 -4.26 -8.17 -13.75
N SER A 58 -5.04 -8.70 -12.81
CA SER A 58 -6.16 -7.99 -12.18
C SER A 58 -5.77 -6.79 -11.30
N ILE A 59 -4.46 -6.53 -11.12
CA ILE A 59 -3.93 -5.46 -10.27
C ILE A 59 -3.24 -4.33 -11.06
N GLY A 60 -3.26 -4.39 -12.40
CA GLY A 60 -2.91 -3.26 -13.26
C GLY A 60 -1.44 -2.85 -13.33
N LEU A 61 -0.52 -3.68 -12.83
CA LEU A 61 0.91 -3.34 -12.76
C LEU A 61 1.57 -3.08 -14.14
N GLU A 62 0.99 -3.56 -15.24
CA GLU A 62 1.54 -3.32 -16.58
C GLU A 62 1.47 -1.83 -16.96
N GLU A 63 0.30 -1.21 -16.83
CA GLU A 63 0.09 0.23 -17.10
C GLU A 63 0.92 1.11 -16.17
N ILE A 64 0.98 0.71 -14.89
CA ILE A 64 1.61 1.48 -13.84
C ILE A 64 3.14 1.42 -13.91
N SER A 65 3.71 0.23 -14.16
CA SER A 65 5.16 0.06 -14.09
C SER A 65 5.90 0.70 -15.26
N GLN A 66 5.22 0.92 -16.40
CA GLN A 66 5.80 1.49 -17.62
C GLN A 66 7.11 0.81 -18.05
N GLY A 67 7.23 -0.50 -17.82
CA GLY A 67 8.43 -1.27 -18.15
C GLY A 67 9.56 -1.19 -17.11
N GLU A 68 9.36 -0.52 -15.98
CA GLU A 68 10.37 -0.40 -14.92
C GLU A 68 10.23 -1.48 -13.82
N ASN A 69 11.36 -1.94 -13.28
CA ASN A 69 11.35 -2.68 -12.01
C ASN A 69 10.99 -1.74 -10.86
N GLY A 70 10.25 -2.23 -9.87
CA GLY A 70 9.85 -1.46 -8.69
C GLY A 70 10.06 -2.23 -7.39
N ALA A 71 9.52 -1.67 -6.32
CA ALA A 71 9.40 -2.36 -5.05
C ALA A 71 8.14 -1.89 -4.32
N ILE A 72 7.49 -2.82 -3.60
CA ILE A 72 6.44 -2.50 -2.64
C ILE A 72 7.10 -2.10 -1.34
N PHE A 73 6.88 -0.87 -0.90
CA PHE A 73 7.20 -0.44 0.45
C PHE A 73 6.07 -0.82 1.40
N LEU A 74 6.41 -1.48 2.51
CA LEU A 74 5.51 -1.83 3.59
C LEU A 74 6.08 -1.34 4.93
N ALA A 75 5.34 -0.46 5.60
CA ALA A 75 5.51 -0.18 7.02
C ALA A 75 4.41 -0.94 7.78
N SER A 76 4.81 -1.90 8.61
CA SER A 76 3.91 -2.67 9.47
C SER A 76 4.28 -2.47 10.93
N LEU A 77 3.28 -2.46 11.79
CA LEU A 77 3.45 -2.26 13.22
C LEU A 77 2.51 -3.19 13.99
N ALA A 78 3.01 -3.79 15.06
CA ALA A 78 2.21 -4.42 16.10
C ALA A 78 2.43 -3.67 17.43
N VAL A 79 1.33 -3.38 18.11
CA VAL A 79 1.29 -2.80 19.46
C VAL A 79 0.17 -3.47 20.25
N LYS A 80 0.30 -3.48 21.57
CA LYS A 80 -0.71 -4.03 22.48
C LYS A 80 -1.79 -3.01 22.76
N SER A 81 -3.04 -3.46 22.85
CA SER A 81 -4.24 -2.65 23.14
C SER A 81 -4.73 -1.73 22.00
N ALA A 82 -6.04 -1.44 22.05
CA ALA A 82 -6.68 -0.51 21.14
C ALA A 82 -6.23 0.95 21.39
N GLU A 83 -5.87 1.31 22.62
CA GLU A 83 -5.41 2.65 22.96
C GLU A 83 -4.07 2.96 22.28
N ASN A 84 -3.09 2.06 22.40
CA ASN A 84 -1.80 2.24 21.73
C ASN A 84 -1.95 2.15 20.20
N SER A 85 -2.86 1.30 19.70
CA SER A 85 -3.20 1.27 18.28
C SER A 85 -3.70 2.63 17.79
N ALA A 86 -4.57 3.28 18.55
CA ALA A 86 -5.07 4.62 18.22
C ALA A 86 -3.96 5.69 18.22
N LYS A 87 -2.97 5.58 19.12
CA LYS A 87 -1.77 6.44 19.13
C LYS A 87 -0.83 6.15 17.95
N ALA A 88 -0.71 4.89 17.54
CA ALA A 88 0.20 4.44 16.50
C ALA A 88 -0.26 4.80 15.08
N VAL A 89 -1.56 4.63 14.78
CA VAL A 89 -2.13 4.88 13.44
C VAL A 89 -1.73 6.23 12.83
N PRO A 90 -1.85 7.39 13.51
CA PRO A 90 -1.45 8.67 12.92
C PRO A 90 0.05 8.75 12.62
N ILE A 91 0.90 8.10 13.42
CA ILE A 91 2.35 8.10 13.22
C ILE A 91 2.73 7.22 12.01
N VAL A 92 2.14 6.03 11.88
CA VAL A 92 2.37 5.17 10.71
C VAL A 92 1.82 5.82 9.43
N LYS A 93 0.67 6.50 9.50
CA LYS A 93 0.15 7.31 8.40
C LYS A 93 1.13 8.41 7.99
N GLN A 94 1.72 9.10 8.96
CA GLN A 94 2.74 10.11 8.70
C GLN A 94 3.96 9.51 8.01
N LEU A 95 4.49 8.39 8.51
CA LEU A 95 5.61 7.67 7.91
C LEU A 95 5.33 7.31 6.44
N VAL A 96 4.19 6.67 6.16
CA VAL A 96 3.82 6.26 4.80
C VAL A 96 3.67 7.47 3.88
N ARG A 97 3.08 8.56 4.37
CA ARG A 97 2.94 9.81 3.61
C ARG A 97 4.30 10.41 3.27
N GLU A 98 5.19 10.59 4.25
CA GLU A 98 6.50 11.22 4.03
C GLU A 98 7.38 10.38 3.09
N VAL A 99 7.33 9.05 3.19
CA VAL A 99 8.04 8.16 2.25
C VAL A 99 7.48 8.29 0.82
N ASN A 100 6.16 8.36 0.66
CA ASN A 100 5.56 8.58 -0.65
C ASN A 100 5.93 9.96 -1.22
N GLU A 101 5.83 11.03 -0.43
CA GLU A 101 6.23 12.39 -0.84
C GLU A 101 7.70 12.44 -1.29
N TYR A 102 8.60 11.79 -0.54
CA TYR A 102 10.00 11.68 -0.91
C TYR A 102 10.19 10.89 -2.21
N ALA A 103 9.53 9.73 -2.35
CA ALA A 103 9.57 8.94 -3.57
C ALA A 103 9.01 9.72 -4.79
N THR A 104 7.95 10.52 -4.60
CA THR A 104 7.39 11.40 -5.64
C THR A 104 8.41 12.46 -6.05
N SER A 105 9.08 13.11 -5.09
CA SER A 105 10.15 14.09 -5.38
C SER A 105 11.32 13.47 -6.16
N ALA A 106 11.59 12.19 -5.93
CA ALA A 106 12.60 11.42 -6.64
C ALA A 106 12.11 10.82 -7.97
N ARG A 107 10.84 11.09 -8.35
CA ARG A 107 10.15 10.53 -9.52
C ARG A 107 10.17 8.99 -9.55
N ALA A 108 9.88 8.37 -8.40
CA ALA A 108 9.91 6.92 -8.22
C ALA A 108 8.63 6.35 -7.59
N GLU A 109 7.68 7.20 -7.20
CA GLU A 109 6.38 6.78 -6.68
C GLU A 109 5.44 6.45 -7.86
N TRP A 110 4.80 5.28 -7.79
CA TRP A 110 3.98 4.72 -8.88
C TRP A 110 2.48 5.02 -8.74
N GLY A 111 2.05 5.70 -7.67
CA GLY A 111 0.64 5.91 -7.32
C GLY A 111 -0.10 4.64 -6.94
N TRP A 112 0.55 3.48 -6.97
CA TRP A 112 -0.07 2.16 -6.84
C TRP A 112 0.03 1.60 -5.43
N ARG A 113 -1.02 0.90 -4.98
CA ARG A 113 -1.09 0.33 -3.62
C ARG A 113 -1.54 -1.13 -3.67
N PHE A 114 -0.79 -2.01 -3.02
CA PHE A 114 -1.12 -3.42 -2.99
C PHE A 114 -2.27 -3.73 -2.02
N LEU A 115 -3.40 -4.21 -2.54
CA LEU A 115 -4.62 -4.49 -1.77
C LEU A 115 -4.38 -5.32 -0.50
N TYR A 116 -3.53 -6.36 -0.57
CA TYR A 116 -3.32 -7.30 0.54
C TYR A 116 -2.65 -6.67 1.77
N TYR A 117 -1.94 -5.55 1.60
CA TYR A 117 -1.26 -4.85 2.70
C TYR A 117 -1.77 -3.41 2.90
N ALA A 118 -2.81 -3.00 2.18
CA ALA A 118 -3.39 -1.68 2.32
C ALA A 118 -4.17 -1.54 3.63
N TYR A 119 -3.86 -0.50 4.41
CA TYR A 119 -4.58 -0.17 5.64
C TYR A 119 -5.89 0.57 5.32
N GLY A 120 -6.86 0.56 6.25
CA GLY A 120 -8.26 0.91 5.94
C GLY A 120 -8.57 2.34 5.45
N TYR A 121 -7.62 3.28 5.50
CA TYR A 121 -7.79 4.62 4.91
C TYR A 121 -7.32 4.70 3.45
N GLN A 122 -6.64 3.68 2.96
CA GLN A 122 -6.12 3.63 1.60
C GLN A 122 -7.21 3.08 0.69
N ASP A 123 -7.27 3.55 -0.55
CA ASP A 123 -8.11 2.98 -1.60
C ASP A 123 -7.22 2.33 -2.66
N PRO A 124 -6.80 1.06 -2.45
CA PRO A 124 -5.87 0.41 -3.36
C PRO A 124 -6.48 0.11 -4.72
N ILE A 125 -7.78 -0.20 -4.79
CA ILE A 125 -8.44 -0.60 -6.04
C ILE A 125 -8.50 0.59 -7.01
N ALA A 126 -8.71 1.80 -6.50
CA ALA A 126 -8.64 3.01 -7.32
C ALA A 126 -7.26 3.28 -7.95
N THR A 127 -6.21 2.59 -7.51
CA THR A 127 -4.83 2.77 -8.00
C THR A 127 -4.41 1.79 -9.10
N TYR A 128 -5.25 0.81 -9.45
CA TYR A 128 -4.89 -0.30 -10.36
C TYR A 128 -4.89 0.06 -11.85
N GLY A 129 -4.79 1.34 -12.22
CA GLY A 129 -4.93 1.76 -13.61
C GLY A 129 -6.36 1.58 -14.13
N GLU A 130 -6.63 2.09 -15.33
CA GLU A 130 -8.00 2.18 -15.84
C GLU A 130 -8.51 0.81 -16.30
N SER A 131 -7.69 0.04 -17.03
CA SER A 131 -8.13 -1.24 -17.58
C SER A 131 -8.46 -2.26 -16.50
N ALA A 132 -7.65 -2.34 -15.43
CA ALA A 132 -7.92 -3.26 -14.33
C ALA A 132 -9.18 -2.84 -13.56
N GLN A 133 -9.38 -1.54 -13.36
CA GLN A 133 -10.59 -1.02 -12.74
C GLN A 133 -11.86 -1.35 -13.56
N ILE A 134 -11.80 -1.20 -14.88
CA ILE A 134 -12.91 -1.61 -15.77
C ILE A 134 -13.19 -3.09 -15.64
N LYS A 135 -12.15 -3.95 -15.69
CA LYS A 135 -12.29 -5.40 -15.52
C LYS A 135 -12.90 -5.78 -14.17
N ILE A 136 -12.45 -5.16 -13.09
CA ILE A 136 -12.94 -5.38 -11.72
C ILE A 136 -14.42 -4.99 -11.63
N ARG A 137 -14.81 -3.83 -12.17
CA ARG A 137 -16.22 -3.39 -12.22
C ARG A 137 -17.08 -4.36 -13.03
N ALA A 138 -16.66 -4.71 -14.24
CA ALA A 138 -17.39 -5.64 -15.10
C ALA A 138 -17.57 -7.02 -14.43
N ALA A 139 -16.54 -7.50 -13.71
CA ALA A 139 -16.65 -8.73 -12.92
C ALA A 139 -17.65 -8.57 -11.76
N SER A 140 -17.63 -7.45 -11.04
CA SER A 140 -18.59 -7.15 -9.98
C SER A 140 -20.02 -7.13 -10.52
N ASP A 141 -20.27 -6.44 -11.63
CA ASP A 141 -21.61 -6.31 -12.21
C ASP A 141 -22.14 -7.66 -12.74
N LYS A 142 -21.24 -8.51 -13.25
CA LYS A 142 -21.60 -9.84 -13.75
C LYS A 142 -21.90 -10.85 -12.65
N TYR A 143 -21.09 -10.86 -11.58
CA TYR A 143 -21.12 -11.92 -10.57
C TYR A 143 -21.72 -11.51 -9.23
N ASP A 144 -21.86 -10.21 -8.96
CA ASP A 144 -22.52 -9.64 -7.78
C ASP A 144 -23.43 -8.45 -8.20
N PRO A 145 -24.43 -8.67 -9.08
CA PRO A 145 -25.27 -7.59 -9.62
C PRO A 145 -26.05 -6.84 -8.54
N ASP A 146 -26.44 -7.52 -7.47
CA ASP A 146 -27.13 -6.92 -6.31
C ASP A 146 -26.15 -6.28 -5.31
N LYS A 147 -24.85 -6.28 -5.63
CA LYS A 147 -23.79 -5.68 -4.84
C LYS A 147 -23.76 -6.18 -3.41
N VAL A 148 -24.10 -7.44 -3.17
CA VAL A 148 -24.19 -8.07 -1.85
C VAL A 148 -22.87 -7.88 -1.10
N PHE A 149 -21.72 -8.08 -1.76
CA PHE A 149 -20.43 -7.91 -1.11
C PHE A 149 -20.02 -6.46 -0.96
N GLN A 150 -20.49 -5.56 -1.83
CA GLN A 150 -20.25 -4.12 -1.65
C GLN A 150 -21.13 -3.54 -0.52
N ASN A 151 -22.34 -4.06 -0.33
CA ASN A 151 -23.31 -3.54 0.64
C ASN A 151 -23.19 -4.19 2.03
N LEU A 152 -23.10 -5.53 2.10
CA LEU A 152 -23.23 -6.25 3.38
C LEU A 152 -21.89 -6.44 4.09
N ARG A 153 -20.78 -6.53 3.36
CA ARG A 153 -19.45 -6.71 3.98
C ARG A 153 -19.01 -5.40 4.64
N ARG A 154 -18.78 -5.40 5.96
CA ARG A 154 -18.34 -4.18 6.68
C ARG A 154 -16.84 -3.91 6.64
N THR A 155 -16.05 -4.89 6.20
CA THR A 155 -14.59 -4.88 6.24
C THR A 155 -13.97 -5.00 4.84
N GLY A 156 -12.69 -4.67 4.73
CA GLY A 156 -11.94 -4.74 3.48
C GLY A 156 -12.21 -3.54 2.57
N HIS A 157 -11.42 -3.47 1.49
CA HIS A 157 -11.50 -2.41 0.50
C HIS A 157 -12.62 -2.69 -0.51
N LYS A 158 -13.33 -1.63 -0.89
CA LYS A 158 -14.51 -1.70 -1.75
C LYS A 158 -14.17 -1.25 -3.16
N ILE A 159 -14.96 -1.72 -4.12
CA ILE A 159 -14.92 -1.17 -5.48
C ILE A 159 -15.73 0.12 -5.41
N HIS A 160 -15.04 1.25 -5.22
CA HIS A 160 -15.71 2.54 -5.22
C HIS A 160 -16.30 2.80 -6.62
N SER A 161 -17.61 3.01 -6.70
CA SER A 161 -18.24 3.58 -7.88
C SER A 161 -17.93 5.06 -7.90
N TRP A 162 -17.19 5.54 -8.91
CA TRP A 162 -17.06 6.96 -9.14
C TRP A 162 -18.44 7.56 -9.47
N TYR A 163 -18.85 8.53 -8.66
CA TYR A 163 -19.98 9.46 -8.80
C TYR A 163 -21.39 8.89 -9.06
N PHE A 164 -22.27 9.07 -8.05
CA PHE A 164 -23.58 9.69 -8.25
C PHE A 164 -23.67 10.90 -7.32
#